data_AF-Q9CEB1-F1
#
_entry.id   AF-Q9CEB1-F1
#
_cell.length_a   1.000
_cell.length_b   1.000
_cell.length_c   1.000
_cell.angle_alpha   90.00
_cell.angle_beta   90.00
_cell.angle_gamma   90.00
#
_symmetry.space_group_name_H-M   'P 1'
#
loop_
_entity.id
_entity.type
_entity.pdbx_description
1 polymer ?
#
loop_
_entity_poly.entity_id
_entity_poly.type
_entity_poly.pdbx_seq_one_letter_code
_entity_poly.pdbx_strand_id
1 'polypeptide(L)'
;MSDLNSPEDALAKLRTLVREGNFEFAPRKKSHVTSKLARIIVDTLSIDHYNSMGFDYDGTGDLVFVFISDDGIRYYIKFKFINSNTTVKFISFHEAEF
;
A
#
# COMPACT_ATOMS: atom_id res chain seq x y z
N MET A 1 -11.49 -9.80 14.89
CA MET A 1 -10.31 -9.17 14.28
C MET A 1 -10.14 -9.85 12.93
N SER A 2 -10.28 -9.12 11.83
CA SER A 2 -9.92 -9.67 10.52
C SER A 2 -8.39 -9.80 10.52
N ASP A 3 -7.90 -11.00 10.76
CA ASP A 3 -6.47 -11.26 10.74
C ASP A 3 -5.97 -10.94 9.34
N LEU A 4 -5.01 -10.01 9.22
CA LEU A 4 -4.33 -9.65 7.98
C LEU A 4 -3.38 -10.79 7.54
N ASN A 5 -3.91 -12.01 7.49
CA ASN A 5 -3.17 -13.24 7.27
C ASN A 5 -3.03 -13.58 5.78
N SER A 6 -3.74 -12.87 4.91
CA SER A 6 -3.69 -13.07 3.46
C SER A 6 -3.46 -11.75 2.70
N PRO A 7 -2.79 -11.79 1.53
CA PRO A 7 -2.70 -10.64 0.63
C PRO A 7 -4.07 -10.13 0.15
N GLU A 8 -5.07 -11.00 0.03
CA GLU A 8 -6.45 -10.66 -0.34
C GLU A 8 -7.12 -9.79 0.73
N ASP A 9 -7.01 -10.16 2.00
CA ASP A 9 -7.54 -9.38 3.12
C ASP A 9 -6.84 -8.02 3.22
N ALA A 10 -5.52 -8.01 3.00
CA ALA A 10 -4.73 -6.78 2.96
C ALA A 10 -5.18 -5.88 1.80
N LEU A 11 -5.43 -6.42 0.61
CA LEU A 11 -5.90 -5.64 -0.54
C LEU A 11 -7.30 -5.07 -0.31
N ALA A 12 -8.24 -5.88 0.20
CA ALA A 12 -9.59 -5.43 0.52
C ALA A 12 -9.60 -4.28 1.55
N LYS A 13 -8.75 -4.42 2.57
CA LYS A 13 -8.60 -3.40 3.62
C LYS A 13 -7.89 -2.14 3.11
N LEU A 14 -6.83 -2.28 2.32
CA LEU A 14 -6.14 -1.18 1.66
C LEU A 14 -7.13 -0.32 0.87
N ARG A 15 -7.94 -0.95 0.00
CA ARG A 15 -8.95 -0.26 -0.82
C ARG A 15 -9.96 0.50 0.03
N THR A 16 -10.46 -0.12 1.09
CA THR A 16 -11.43 0.49 2.01
C THR A 16 -10.85 1.75 2.65
N LEU A 17 -9.68 1.65 3.29
CA LEU A 17 -9.07 2.77 4.00
C LEU A 17 -8.63 3.90 3.05
N VAL A 18 -8.12 3.57 1.86
CA VAL A 18 -7.72 4.57 0.88
C VAL A 18 -8.93 5.34 0.32
N ARG A 19 -10.04 4.65 0.07
CA ARG A 19 -11.31 5.26 -0.35
C ARG A 19 -11.86 6.22 0.70
N GLU A 20 -11.77 5.85 1.97
CA GLU A 20 -12.18 6.69 3.11
C GLU A 20 -11.22 7.85 3.38
N GLY A 21 -10.02 7.85 2.77
CA GLY A 21 -8.99 8.86 3.02
C GLY A 21 -8.14 8.59 4.26
N ASN A 22 -8.23 7.39 4.84
CA ASN A 22 -7.50 6.95 6.02
C ASN A 22 -6.09 6.44 5.64
N PHE A 23 -5.28 7.32 5.06
CA PHE A 23 -3.91 7.00 4.69
C PHE A 23 -2.95 8.19 4.81
N GLU A 24 -1.68 7.86 5.04
CA GLU A 24 -0.58 8.82 5.04
C GLU A 24 0.59 8.32 4.19
N PHE A 25 1.39 9.25 3.69
CA PHE A 25 2.66 8.94 3.03
C PHE A 25 3.79 9.10 4.03
N ALA A 26 4.73 8.16 4.04
CA ALA A 26 5.97 8.33 4.76
C ALA A 26 6.69 9.59 4.24
N PRO A 27 7.27 10.43 5.12
CA PRO A 27 7.95 11.65 4.72
C PRO A 27 9.15 11.30 3.83
N ARG A 28 9.10 11.71 2.56
CA ARG A 28 10.17 11.48 1.58
C ARG A 28 10.37 12.72 0.72
N LYS A 29 11.63 12.98 0.34
CA LYS A 29 12.00 14.10 -0.54
C LYS A 29 11.44 13.99 -1.97
N LYS A 30 10.98 12.80 -2.39
CA LYS A 30 10.59 12.47 -3.78
C LYS A 30 9.34 11.56 -3.87
N SER A 31 8.31 11.76 -3.04
CA SER A 31 7.05 11.04 -3.30
C SER A 31 6.30 11.74 -4.44
N HIS A 32 6.18 11.07 -5.59
CA HIS A 32 5.61 11.63 -6.82
C HIS A 32 4.09 11.38 -6.95
N VAL A 33 3.48 10.70 -5.98
CA VAL A 33 2.06 10.33 -6.06
C VAL A 33 1.22 11.23 -5.16
N THR A 34 0.31 11.98 -5.77
CA THR A 34 -0.68 12.77 -5.02
C THR A 34 -1.73 11.87 -4.37
N SER A 35 -2.39 12.32 -3.31
CA SER A 35 -3.48 11.57 -2.67
C SER A 35 -4.61 11.19 -3.64
N LYS A 36 -4.88 12.03 -4.64
CA LYS A 36 -5.88 11.74 -5.68
C LYS A 36 -5.43 10.58 -6.58
N LEU A 37 -4.17 10.60 -7.02
CA LEU A 37 -3.61 9.55 -7.87
C LEU A 37 -3.49 8.22 -7.11
N ALA A 38 -3.08 8.25 -5.84
CA ALA A 38 -3.02 7.07 -4.98
C ALA A 38 -4.37 6.35 -4.89
N ARG A 39 -5.47 7.09 -4.75
CA ARG A 39 -6.83 6.51 -4.73
C ARG A 39 -7.17 5.78 -6.03
N ILE A 40 -6.87 6.39 -7.17
CA ILE A 40 -7.14 5.80 -8.49
C ILE A 40 -6.36 4.50 -8.64
N ILE A 41 -5.05 4.53 -8.39
CA ILE A 41 -4.18 3.35 -8.53
C ILE A 41 -4.61 2.23 -7.59
N VAL A 42 -4.93 2.53 -6.32
CA VAL A 42 -5.34 1.51 -5.36
C VAL A 42 -6.70 0.88 -5.73
N ASP A 43 -7.63 1.66 -6.29
CA ASP A 43 -8.92 1.10 -6.73
C ASP A 43 -8.73 0.10 -7.90
N THR A 44 -7.70 0.26 -8.75
CA THR A 44 -7.44 -0.68 -9.87
C THR A 44 -6.67 -1.93 -9.47
N LEU A 45 -6.02 -1.97 -8.30
CA LEU A 45 -5.21 -3.12 -7.88
C LEU A 45 -6.00 -4.44 -7.78
N SER A 46 -5.63 -5.47 -8.54
CA SER A 46 -6.06 -6.85 -8.28
C SER A 46 -5.08 -7.60 -7.37
N ILE A 47 -5.45 -8.81 -6.97
CA ILE A 47 -4.56 -9.71 -6.24
C ILE A 47 -3.36 -10.15 -7.08
N ASP A 48 -3.49 -10.18 -8.41
CA ASP A 48 -2.41 -10.55 -9.33
C ASP A 48 -1.25 -9.54 -9.31
N HIS A 49 -1.50 -8.33 -8.83
CA HIS A 49 -0.47 -7.30 -8.60
C HIS A 49 0.32 -7.52 -7.31
N TYR A 50 -0.03 -8.51 -6.48
CA TYR A 50 0.71 -8.83 -5.27
C TYR A 50 2.10 -9.34 -5.61
N ASN A 51 3.12 -8.70 -5.03
CA ASN A 51 4.52 -9.07 -5.25
C ASN A 51 5.11 -9.81 -4.04
N SER A 52 4.97 -9.24 -2.84
CA SER A 52 5.55 -9.84 -1.63
C SER A 52 4.99 -9.26 -0.33
N MET A 53 5.22 -9.98 0.76
CA MET A 53 5.01 -9.51 2.13
C MET A 53 6.25 -9.81 2.99
N GLY A 54 6.44 -9.03 4.05
CA GLY A 54 7.52 -9.25 5.00
C GLY A 54 7.35 -8.39 6.23
N PHE A 55 8.28 -8.49 7.17
CA PHE A 55 8.29 -7.64 8.36
C PHE A 55 9.03 -6.33 8.09
N ASP A 56 8.56 -5.25 8.73
CA ASP A 56 9.28 -3.98 8.70
C ASP A 56 10.63 -4.11 9.42
N TYR A 57 11.69 -3.60 8.79
CA TYR A 57 13.06 -3.69 9.30
C TYR A 57 13.35 -2.62 10.36
N ASP A 58 12.42 -1.68 10.60
CA ASP A 58 12.52 -0.64 11.63
C ASP A 58 12.29 -1.15 13.07
N GLY A 59 12.03 -2.45 13.24
CA GLY A 59 11.86 -3.09 14.54
C GLY A 59 10.44 -3.01 15.11
N THR A 60 9.48 -2.49 14.35
CA THR A 60 8.05 -2.47 14.76
C THR A 60 7.41 -3.86 14.71
N GLY A 61 7.95 -4.78 13.89
CA GLY A 61 7.36 -6.09 13.66
C GLY A 61 6.07 -6.03 12.83
N ASP A 62 5.73 -4.86 12.27
CA ASP A 62 4.56 -4.68 11.42
C ASP A 62 4.72 -5.47 10.11
N LEU A 63 3.62 -6.05 9.63
CA LEU A 63 3.56 -6.63 8.29
C LEU A 63 3.53 -5.52 7.23
N VAL A 64 4.41 -5.67 6.25
CA VAL A 64 4.56 -4.80 5.10
C VAL A 64 4.19 -5.57 3.85
N PHE A 65 3.35 -4.96 3.02
CA PHE A 65 2.87 -5.51 1.77
C PHE A 65 3.44 -4.72 0.59
N VAL A 66 3.74 -5.43 -0.50
CA VAL A 66 4.21 -4.85 -1.75
C VAL A 66 3.31 -5.29 -2.90
N PHE A 67 2.76 -4.32 -3.61
CA PHE A 67 2.03 -4.50 -4.86
C PHE A 67 2.73 -3.74 -5.99
N ILE A 68 2.64 -4.29 -7.20
CA ILE A 68 3.14 -3.66 -8.43
C ILE A 68 1.96 -3.62 -9.42
N SER A 69 1.43 -2.42 -9.70
CA SER A 69 0.34 -2.28 -10.68
C SER A 69 0.84 -2.55 -12.11
N ASP A 70 -0.03 -3.01 -13.01
CA ASP A 70 0.29 -3.19 -14.43
C ASP A 70 -0.75 -2.59 -15.39
N ASP A 71 -1.31 -1.42 -15.03
CA ASP A 71 -2.34 -0.72 -15.81
C ASP A 71 -1.75 0.33 -16.80
N GLY A 72 -0.70 -0.05 -17.53
CA GLY A 72 -0.01 0.81 -18.50
C GLY A 72 1.12 1.69 -17.93
N ILE A 73 0.98 2.14 -16.67
CA ILE A 73 2.10 2.66 -15.87
C ILE A 73 2.25 1.77 -14.64
N ARG A 74 3.45 1.24 -14.43
CA ARG A 74 3.74 0.40 -13.27
C ARG A 74 4.05 1.26 -12.06
N TYR A 75 3.35 1.03 -10.96
CA TYR A 75 3.63 1.68 -9.69
C TYR A 75 4.11 0.66 -8.67
N TYR A 76 5.21 0.98 -8.00
CA TYR A 76 5.67 0.25 -6.83
C TYR A 76 4.97 0.80 -5.58
N ILE A 77 4.22 -0.07 -4.90
CA ILE A 77 3.35 0.29 -3.78
C ILE A 77 3.73 -0.56 -2.57
N LYS A 78 4.48 0.04 -1.64
CA LYS A 78 4.87 -0.59 -0.37
C LYS A 78 4.16 0.10 0.79
N PHE A 79 3.41 -0.66 1.58
CA PHE A 79 2.60 -0.10 2.66
C PHE A 79 2.50 -1.03 3.86
N LYS A 80 2.11 -0.45 5.00
CA LYS A 80 1.71 -1.19 6.20
C LYS A 80 0.46 -0.58 6.81
N PHE A 81 -0.20 -1.35 7.66
CA PHE A 81 -1.32 -0.87 8.46
C PHE A 81 -0.80 -0.40 9.81
N ILE A 82 -1.22 0.79 10.24
CA ILE A 82 -0.85 1.38 11.53
C ILE A 82 -2.12 1.71 12.33
N ASN A 83 -1.95 2.20 13.57
CA ASN A 83 -3.04 2.64 14.44
C ASN A 83 -4.10 1.54 14.62
N SER A 84 -3.69 0.35 15.08
CA SER A 84 -4.58 -0.81 15.21
C SER A 84 -5.29 -1.18 13.89
N ASN A 85 -4.56 -1.04 12.79
CA ASN A 85 -5.02 -1.29 11.43
C ASN A 85 -6.18 -0.38 10.95
N THR A 86 -6.22 0.87 11.41
CA THR A 86 -7.23 1.87 10.98
C THR A 86 -6.67 2.90 9.99
N THR A 87 -5.37 2.89 9.74
CA THR A 87 -4.72 3.81 8.79
C THR A 87 -3.70 3.06 7.94
N VAL A 88 -3.63 3.38 6.66
CA VAL A 88 -2.58 2.89 5.76
C VAL A 88 -1.40 3.85 5.78
N LYS A 89 -0.21 3.35 6.03
CA LYS A 89 1.03 4.09 5.82
C LYS A 89 1.69 3.62 4.54
N PHE A 90 1.69 4.46 3.51
CA PHE A 90 2.47 4.24 2.31
C PHE A 90 3.94 4.51 2.62
N ILE A 91 4.71 3.43 2.78
CA ILE A 91 6.16 3.49 3.00
C ILE A 91 6.85 3.96 1.72
N SER A 92 6.42 3.43 0.56
CA SER A 92 6.92 3.82 -0.76
C SER A 92 5.77 3.78 -1.77
N PHE A 93 5.62 4.84 -2.56
CA PHE A 93 4.63 4.90 -3.64
C PHE A 93 5.20 5.78 -4.75
N HIS A 94 5.58 5.16 -5.86
CA HIS A 94 6.19 5.81 -7.02
C HIS A 94 6.03 4.95 -8.27
N GLU A 95 6.20 5.56 -9.44
CA GLU A 95 6.33 4.83 -10.71
C GLU A 95 7.56 3.93 -10.64
N ALA A 96 7.44 2.70 -11.11
CA ALA A 96 8.56 1.78 -11.19
C ALA A 96 9.50 2.26 -12.31
N GLU A 97 10.68 2.75 -11.94
CA GLU A 97 11.75 3.03 -12.90
C GLU A 97 12.32 1.70 -13.40
N PHE A 98 12.39 1.53 -14.72
CA PHE A 98 13.05 0.41 -15.39
C PHE A 98 14.52 0.73 -15.66
#